data_AF-A0A5J6ME41-F1
#
_entry.id   AF-A0A5J6ME41-F1
#
_cell.length_a   1.000
_cell.length_b   1.000
_cell.length_c   1.000
_cell.angle_alpha   90.00
_cell.angle_beta   90.00
_cell.angle_gamma   90.00
#
_symmetry.space_group_name_H-M   'P 1'
#
loop_
_entity.id
_entity.type
_entity.pdbx_description
1 polymer ?
#
loop_
_entity_poly.entity_id
_entity_poly.type
_entity_poly.pdbx_seq_one_letter_code
_entity_poly.pdbx_strand_id
1 'polypeptide(L)'
;MIHVAIVVHRHARLVANSYWLRAIAECWHDSGVRLSVVTDPKARIEADIAILHVDLTVTPPDYIACAHRCAVVVNGAVPDISKRAINAHLLRRGDRYEGPVIVKTNRNCAGHPGAVGRALTPERLARLDAAGGPTDIIRGRSPAAP
;
A
#
# COMPACT_ATOMS: atom_id res chain seq x y z
N MET A 1 -19.49 10.46 7.63
CA MET A 1 -19.03 9.81 6.39
C MET A 1 -17.71 9.14 6.72
N ILE A 2 -17.58 7.84 6.47
CA ILE A 2 -16.34 7.11 6.78
C ILE A 2 -15.23 7.60 5.85
N HIS A 3 -14.04 7.84 6.41
CA HIS A 3 -12.83 8.19 5.70
C HIS A 3 -11.76 7.10 5.87
N VAL A 4 -11.29 6.56 4.75
CA VAL A 4 -10.21 5.59 4.71
C VAL A 4 -8.96 6.21 4.08
N ALA A 5 -7.84 6.15 4.79
CA ALA A 5 -6.52 6.50 4.27
C ALA A 5 -5.79 5.24 3.79
N ILE A 6 -5.33 5.22 2.54
CA ILE A 6 -4.52 4.14 1.97
C ILE A 6 -3.06 4.60 1.99
N VAL A 7 -2.26 4.06 2.92
CA VAL A 7 -0.87 4.44 3.13
C VAL A 7 0.02 3.54 2.28
N VAL A 8 0.75 4.13 1.33
CA VAL A 8 1.61 3.41 0.39
C VAL A 8 2.97 4.03 0.26
N HIS A 9 3.94 3.24 -0.19
CA HIS A 9 5.28 3.75 -0.46
C HIS A 9 5.26 4.90 -1.47
N ARG A 10 6.15 5.88 -1.34
CA ARG A 10 6.26 7.04 -2.25
C ARG A 10 6.50 6.68 -3.73
N HIS A 11 6.98 5.47 -3.98
CA HIS A 11 7.21 4.94 -5.33
C HIS A 11 6.16 3.90 -5.75
N ALA A 12 5.10 3.72 -4.95
CA ALA A 12 4.02 2.80 -5.26
C ALA A 12 3.27 3.26 -6.51
N ARG A 13 2.85 2.29 -7.31
CA ARG A 13 2.05 2.50 -8.52
C ARG A 13 0.59 2.19 -8.24
N LEU A 14 0.01 2.76 -7.18
CA LEU A 14 -1.40 2.52 -6.84
C LEU A 14 -2.36 2.89 -7.99
N VAL A 15 -1.89 3.78 -8.88
CA VAL A 15 -2.58 4.27 -10.08
C VAL A 15 -2.41 3.36 -11.30
N ALA A 16 -1.67 2.26 -11.20
CA ALA A 16 -1.60 1.29 -12.30
C ALA A 16 -2.88 0.46 -12.34
N ASN A 17 -3.49 0.35 -13.53
CA ASN A 17 -4.78 -0.32 -13.76
C ASN A 17 -4.86 -1.77 -13.27
N SER A 18 -3.72 -2.42 -12.99
CA SER A 18 -3.61 -3.82 -12.55
C SER A 18 -3.67 -4.03 -11.03
N TYR A 19 -3.92 -2.98 -10.24
CA TYR A 19 -3.88 -3.08 -8.78
C TYR A 19 -5.27 -3.35 -8.19
N TRP A 20 -5.48 -4.54 -7.62
CA TRP A 20 -6.78 -4.95 -7.05
C TRP A 20 -7.32 -3.99 -5.98
N LEU A 21 -6.43 -3.40 -5.18
CA LEU A 21 -6.85 -2.41 -4.18
C LEU A 21 -7.49 -1.17 -4.81
N ARG A 22 -7.13 -0.82 -6.05
CA ARG A 22 -7.78 0.27 -6.81
C ARG A 22 -9.24 -0.07 -7.10
N ALA A 23 -9.52 -1.28 -7.60
CA ALA A 23 -10.89 -1.70 -7.91
C ALA A 23 -11.77 -1.71 -6.64
N ILE A 24 -11.22 -2.17 -5.52
CA ILE A 24 -11.93 -2.15 -4.23
C ILE A 24 -12.15 -0.70 -3.75
N ALA A 25 -11.15 0.15 -3.87
CA ALA A 25 -11.25 1.57 -3.54
C ALA A 25 -12.32 2.28 -4.39
N GLU A 26 -12.41 1.99 -5.69
CA GLU A 26 -13.47 2.49 -6.56
C GLU A 26 -14.85 2.07 -6.04
N CYS A 27 -15.05 0.79 -5.70
CA CYS A 27 -16.32 0.34 -5.10
C CYS A 27 -16.65 1.04 -3.77
N TRP A 28 -15.67 1.29 -2.91
CA TRP A 28 -15.89 2.03 -1.65
C TRP A 28 -16.27 3.47 -1.91
N HIS A 29 -15.61 4.12 -2.87
CA HIS A 29 -15.92 5.49 -3.26
C HIS A 29 -17.35 5.60 -3.79
N ASP A 30 -17.75 4.70 -4.69
CA ASP A 30 -19.11 4.63 -5.25
C ASP A 30 -20.16 4.35 -4.17
N SER A 31 -19.76 3.72 -3.07
CA SER A 31 -20.60 3.50 -1.88
C SER A 31 -20.62 4.68 -0.91
N GLY A 32 -19.98 5.81 -1.23
CA GLY A 32 -19.96 7.03 -0.42
C GLY A 32 -18.86 7.09 0.65
N VAL A 33 -17.85 6.22 0.58
CA VAL A 33 -16.67 6.29 1.46
C VAL A 33 -15.70 7.35 0.93
N ARG A 34 -15.24 8.25 1.81
CA ARG A 34 -14.16 9.17 1.47
C ARG A 34 -12.84 8.40 1.47
N LEU A 35 -12.00 8.64 0.45
CA LEU A 35 -10.69 8.02 0.34
C LEU A 35 -9.59 9.08 0.30
N SER A 36 -8.44 8.76 0.87
CA SER A 36 -7.18 9.48 0.66
C SER A 36 -6.05 8.49 0.40
N VAL A 37 -5.12 8.86 -0.49
CA VAL A 37 -3.89 8.09 -0.72
C VAL A 37 -2.73 8.85 -0.10
N VAL A 38 -2.00 8.21 0.80
CA VAL A 38 -0.89 8.82 1.54
C VAL A 38 0.42 8.19 1.10
N THR A 39 1.27 8.98 0.45
CA THR A 39 2.57 8.55 -0.08
C THR A 39 3.76 9.06 0.74
N ASP A 40 3.58 10.20 1.40
CA ASP A 40 4.53 10.78 2.35
C ASP A 40 4.20 10.31 3.78
N PRO A 41 5.07 9.51 4.43
CA PRO A 41 4.82 9.04 5.80
C PRO A 41 4.83 10.16 6.84
N LYS A 42 5.27 11.38 6.46
CA LYS A 42 5.22 12.57 7.33
C LYS A 42 3.93 13.38 7.18
N ALA A 43 3.09 13.07 6.19
CA ALA A 43 1.84 13.77 5.99
C ALA A 43 0.92 13.64 7.21
N ARG A 44 0.13 14.68 7.46
CA ARG A 44 -0.94 14.64 8.47
C ARG A 44 -2.07 13.76 7.92
N ILE A 45 -2.44 12.72 8.67
CA ILE A 45 -3.57 11.85 8.35
C ILE A 45 -4.69 12.13 9.37
N GLU A 46 -5.88 12.45 8.86
CA GLU A 46 -7.12 12.50 9.63
C GLU A 46 -8.13 11.58 8.95
N ALA A 47 -8.14 10.30 9.30
CA ALA A 47 -9.04 9.30 8.74
C ALA A 47 -9.54 8.36 9.86
N ASP A 48 -10.70 7.75 9.65
CA ASP A 48 -11.27 6.79 10.60
C ASP A 48 -10.47 5.48 10.58
N ILE A 49 -9.99 5.09 9.39
CA ILE A 49 -9.27 3.84 9.14
C ILE A 49 -8.04 4.13 8.27
N ALA A 50 -6.90 3.53 8.61
CA ALA A 50 -5.75 3.42 7.72
C ALA A 50 -5.60 2.00 7.17
N ILE A 51 -5.35 1.86 5.88
CA ILE A 51 -4.90 0.62 5.25
C ILE A 51 -3.41 0.77 4.97
N LEU A 52 -2.57 0.04 5.71
CA LEU A 52 -1.14 -0.01 5.44
C LEU A 52 -0.89 -0.96 4.25
N HIS A 53 -0.50 -0.37 3.12
CA HIS A 53 -0.31 -1.08 1.86
C HIS A 53 1.00 -0.70 1.18
N VAL A 54 2.10 -0.95 1.90
CA VAL A 54 3.46 -0.75 1.40
C VAL A 54 3.93 -2.04 0.72
N ASP A 55 4.09 -1.99 -0.61
CA ASP A 55 4.54 -3.13 -1.42
C ASP A 55 6.07 -3.36 -1.32
N LEU A 56 6.52 -3.61 -0.09
CA LEU A 56 7.90 -3.97 0.23
C LEU A 56 7.88 -5.24 1.09
N THR A 57 8.98 -6.00 1.08
CA THR A 57 9.08 -7.21 1.93
C THR A 57 9.09 -6.83 3.41
N VAL A 58 9.80 -5.76 3.75
CA VAL A 58 9.83 -5.16 5.08
C VAL A 58 9.32 -3.74 4.95
N THR A 59 8.30 -3.41 5.72
CA THR A 59 7.70 -2.08 5.73
C THR A 59 8.58 -1.13 6.54
N PRO A 60 8.99 0.01 5.98
CA PRO A 60 9.77 0.99 6.73
C PRO A 60 8.99 1.54 7.94
N PRO A 61 9.64 1.78 9.10
CA PRO A 61 8.94 2.15 10.33
C PRO A 61 8.15 3.47 10.27
N ASP A 62 8.57 4.41 9.43
CA ASP A 62 7.90 5.69 9.23
C ASP A 62 6.50 5.52 8.62
N TYR A 63 6.32 4.58 7.67
CA TYR A 63 5.01 4.24 7.12
C TYR A 63 4.10 3.55 8.14
N ILE A 64 4.66 2.69 8.99
CA ILE A 64 3.93 2.06 10.10
C ILE A 64 3.43 3.15 11.05
N ALA A 65 4.35 4.02 11.51
CA ALA A 65 4.02 5.13 12.41
C ALA A 65 3.01 6.11 11.79
N CYS A 66 3.07 6.32 10.47
CA CYS A 66 2.10 7.10 9.72
C CYS A 66 0.70 6.50 9.83
N ALA A 67 0.55 5.20 9.54
CA ALA A 67 -0.74 4.51 9.60
C ALA A 67 -1.33 4.47 11.02
N HIS A 68 -0.49 4.28 12.05
CA HIS A 68 -0.90 4.28 13.47
C HIS A 68 -1.33 5.65 14.02
N ARG A 69 -1.35 6.71 13.19
CA ARG A 69 -2.04 7.96 13.54
C ARG A 69 -3.57 7.83 13.46
N CYS A 70 -4.07 6.82 12.75
CA CYS A 70 -5.48 6.44 12.77
C CYS A 70 -5.75 5.46 13.90
N ALA A 71 -6.94 5.54 14.50
CA ALA A 71 -7.35 4.62 15.58
C ALA A 71 -7.48 3.17 15.11
N VAL A 72 -7.86 2.95 13.84
CA VAL A 72 -7.99 1.63 13.24
C VAL A 72 -6.98 1.49 12.10
N VAL A 73 -6.16 0.44 12.15
CA VAL A 73 -5.14 0.17 11.12
C VAL A 73 -5.26 -1.27 10.62
N VAL A 74 -5.54 -1.42 9.33
CA VAL A 74 -5.47 -2.70 8.63
C VAL A 74 -4.03 -2.96 8.20
N ASN A 75 -3.54 -4.19 8.44
CA ASN A 75 -2.16 -4.64 8.21
C ASN A 75 -1.07 -3.95 9.06
N GLY A 76 -1.44 -3.06 10.00
CA GLY A 76 -0.49 -2.29 10.81
C GLY A 76 0.40 -3.11 11.75
N ALA A 77 0.06 -4.38 11.98
CA ALA A 77 0.81 -5.32 12.83
C ALA A 77 1.75 -6.26 12.04
N VAL A 78 1.86 -6.08 10.72
CA VAL A 78 2.66 -6.96 9.85
C VAL A 78 3.81 -6.17 9.21
N PRO A 79 4.90 -5.89 9.96
CA PRO A 79 6.02 -5.11 9.45
C PRO A 79 6.91 -5.88 8.47
N ASP A 80 6.89 -7.22 8.51
CA ASP A 80 7.73 -8.08 7.68
C ASP A 80 6.89 -9.24 7.11
N ILE A 81 6.83 -9.32 5.79
CA ILE A 81 6.15 -10.40 5.04
C ILE A 81 7.15 -11.38 4.41
N SER A 82 8.41 -11.34 4.85
CA SER A 82 9.42 -12.30 4.42
C SER A 82 8.97 -13.72 4.72
N LYS A 83 9.24 -14.65 3.80
CA LYS A 83 8.74 -16.03 3.93
C LYS A 83 9.22 -16.70 5.20
N ARG A 84 10.38 -16.30 5.71
CA ARG A 84 10.91 -16.75 7.01
C ARG A 84 10.14 -16.19 8.21
N ALA A 85 9.62 -14.96 8.12
CA ALA A 85 8.87 -14.33 9.20
C ALA A 85 7.44 -14.87 9.29
N ILE A 86 6.75 -15.04 8.16
CA ILE A 86 5.31 -15.35 8.15
C ILE A 86 4.97 -16.84 8.02
N ASN A 87 5.91 -17.71 7.65
CA ASN A 87 5.62 -19.11 7.39
C ASN A 87 6.04 -20.01 8.56
N ALA A 88 5.09 -20.74 9.13
CA ALA A 88 5.34 -21.71 10.20
C ALA A 88 5.91 -23.05 9.69
N HIS A 89 5.82 -23.33 8.39
CA HIS A 89 6.18 -24.61 7.77
C HIS A 89 7.53 -24.55 7.04
N LEU A 90 8.51 -23.87 7.62
CA LEU A 90 9.85 -23.79 7.06
C LEU A 90 10.62 -25.08 7.35
N LEU A 91 11.10 -25.72 6.30
CA LEU A 91 12.04 -26.83 6.45
C LEU A 91 13.43 -26.32 6.82
N ARG A 92 14.01 -26.93 7.85
CA ARG A 92 15.36 -26.68 8.35
C ARG A 92 16.28 -27.85 7.98
N ARG A 93 17.59 -27.58 8.07
CA ARG A 93 18.59 -28.64 7.93
C ARG A 93 18.35 -29.67 9.04
N GLY A 94 18.15 -30.93 8.64
CA GLY A 94 17.91 -32.04 9.56
C GLY A 94 16.44 -32.44 9.70
N ASP A 95 15.50 -31.69 9.11
CA ASP A 95 14.10 -32.11 9.07
C ASP A 95 13.94 -33.35 8.19
N ARG A 96 13.03 -34.25 8.60
CA ARG A 96 12.79 -35.55 7.95
C ARG A 96 11.67 -35.51 6.90
N TYR A 97 11.30 -34.33 6.41
CA TYR A 97 10.25 -34.21 5.42
C TYR A 97 10.78 -34.62 4.03
N GLU A 98 10.20 -35.68 3.47
CA GLU A 98 10.62 -36.28 2.19
C GLU A 98 9.65 -36.00 1.04
N GLY A 99 8.55 -35.27 1.31
CA GLY A 99 7.55 -34.93 0.29
C GLY A 99 7.99 -33.80 -0.64
N PRO A 100 7.17 -33.49 -1.67
CA PRO A 100 7.40 -32.34 -2.54
C PRO A 100 7.43 -31.02 -1.75
N VAL A 101 8.25 -30.08 -2.21
CA VAL A 101 8.44 -28.76 -1.59
C VAL A 101 8.18 -27.63 -2.58
N ILE A 102 7.67 -26.52 -2.07
CA ILE A 102 7.60 -25.25 -2.82
C ILE A 102 8.79 -24.39 -2.37
N VAL A 103 9.67 -24.08 -3.32
CA VAL A 103 10.78 -23.15 -3.08
C VAL A 103 10.30 -21.72 -3.37
N LYS A 104 10.38 -20.85 -2.35
CA LYS A 104 10.11 -19.41 -2.48
C LYS A 104 11.34 -18.63 -2.04
N THR A 105 11.66 -17.56 -2.76
CA THR A 105 12.61 -16.56 -2.26
C THR A 105 12.07 -15.94 -0.96
N ASN A 106 12.96 -15.42 -0.12
CA ASN A 106 12.52 -14.77 1.11
C ASN A 106 11.79 -13.44 0.85
N ARG A 107 11.91 -12.89 -0.36
CA ARG A 107 11.36 -11.58 -0.76
C ARG A 107 9.95 -11.70 -1.33
N ASN A 108 9.21 -10.59 -1.25
CA ASN A 108 7.97 -10.40 -2.00
C ASN A 108 8.23 -10.38 -3.53
N CYS A 109 7.18 -10.49 -4.35
CA CYS A 109 7.20 -10.36 -5.81
C CYS A 109 8.17 -11.34 -6.51
N ALA A 110 8.13 -12.62 -6.12
CA ALA A 110 9.03 -13.66 -6.65
C ALA A 110 10.54 -13.36 -6.52
N GLY A 111 10.92 -12.41 -5.66
CA GLY A 111 12.31 -11.95 -5.53
C GLY A 111 12.78 -11.02 -6.65
N HIS A 112 11.89 -10.66 -7.58
CA HIS A 112 12.17 -9.65 -8.58
C HIS A 112 12.40 -8.30 -7.88
N PRO A 113 13.41 -7.50 -8.27
CA PRO A 113 13.60 -6.16 -7.72
C PRO A 113 12.47 -5.16 -8.09
N GLY A 114 11.39 -5.59 -8.73
CA GLY A 114 10.30 -4.72 -9.16
C GLY A 114 9.50 -4.20 -7.95
N ALA A 115 9.22 -2.91 -7.78
CA ALA A 115 9.48 -1.76 -8.61
C ALA A 115 9.74 -0.52 -7.73
N VAL A 116 11.01 -0.14 -7.54
CA VAL A 116 11.34 1.28 -7.31
C VAL A 116 11.31 1.98 -8.67
N GLY A 117 10.16 1.93 -9.34
CA GLY A 117 10.07 2.16 -10.78
C GLY A 117 9.67 3.58 -11.12
N ARG A 118 10.66 4.48 -11.26
CA ARG A 118 10.67 5.82 -11.88
C ARG A 118 9.43 6.69 -11.56
N ALA A 119 9.67 7.77 -10.81
CA ALA A 119 8.67 8.77 -10.42
C ALA A 119 7.76 9.19 -11.59
N LEU A 120 6.46 9.28 -11.32
CA LEU A 120 5.54 9.98 -12.20
C LEU A 120 5.94 11.46 -12.17
N THR A 121 6.33 12.01 -13.33
CA THR A 121 6.57 13.45 -13.46
C THR A 121 5.25 14.20 -13.33
N PRO A 122 5.24 15.45 -12.84
CA PRO A 122 4.03 16.28 -12.73
C PRO A 122 3.22 16.34 -14.04
N GLU A 123 3.92 16.33 -15.19
CA GLU A 123 3.35 16.33 -16.53
C GLU A 123 2.49 15.10 -16.86
N ARG A 124 2.80 13.93 -16.28
CA ARG A 124 2.01 12.70 -16.48
C ARG A 124 0.79 12.62 -15.57
N LEU A 125 0.83 13.28 -14.41
CA LEU A 125 -0.38 13.49 -13.58
C LEU A 125 -1.36 14.43 -14.28
N ALA A 126 -0.88 15.53 -14.88
CA ALA A 126 -1.73 16.49 -15.58
C ALA A 126 -2.47 15.91 -16.80
N ARG A 127 -1.88 14.91 -17.49
CA ARG A 127 -2.53 14.23 -18.62
C ARG A 127 -3.63 13.25 -18.21
N LEU A 128 -3.59 12.75 -16.97
CA LEU A 128 -4.65 11.92 -16.41
C LEU A 128 -5.83 12.77 -15.92
N ASP A 129 -5.54 13.98 -15.43
CA ASP A 129 -6.56 14.99 -15.08
C ASP A 129 -7.33 15.49 -16.32
N ALA A 130 -6.66 15.63 -17.47
CA ALA A 130 -7.28 16.09 -18.72
C ALA A 130 -8.15 15.03 -19.44
N ALA A 131 -8.06 13.75 -19.05
CA ALA A 131 -8.76 12.64 -19.69
C ALA A 131 -10.15 12.34 -19.08
N GLY A 132 -10.61 13.13 -18.10
CA GLY A 132 -11.97 13.05 -17.56
C GLY A 132 -12.31 11.76 -16.80
N GLY A 133 -11.31 10.97 -16.39
CA GLY A 133 -11.49 9.87 -15.44
C GLY A 133 -11.49 10.39 -13.99
N PRO A 134 -12.03 9.63 -13.01
CA PRO A 134 -12.24 10.11 -11.65
C PRO A 134 -10.91 10.21 -10.87
N THR A 135 -10.07 11.20 -11.20
CA THR A 135 -8.80 11.50 -10.50
C THR A 135 -8.98 12.46 -9.32
N ASP A 136 -10.16 13.06 -9.17
CA ASP A 136 -10.50 13.97 -8.07
C ASP A 136 -10.51 13.29 -6.68
N ILE A 137 -10.54 11.95 -6.65
CA ILE A 137 -10.51 11.16 -5.41
C ILE A 137 -9.12 11.19 -4.74
N ILE A 138 -8.05 11.49 -5.50
CA ILE A 138 -6.66 11.26 -5.08
C ILE A 138 -6.03 12.49 -4.40
N ARG A 139 -6.62 13.69 -4.57
CA ARG A 139 -6.07 14.92 -3.98
C ARG A 139 -6.84 15.30 -2.72
N GLY A 140 -6.32 14.86 -1.57
CA GLY A 140 -6.66 15.43 -0.27
C GLY A 140 -6.33 16.92 -0.27
N ARG A 141 -7.32 17.77 -0.58
CA ARG A 141 -7.20 19.23 -0.44
C ARG A 141 -7.19 19.54 1.06
N SER A 142 -6.04 19.99 1.57
CA SER A 142 -6.00 20.68 2.87
C SER A 142 -6.86 21.96 2.73
N PRO A 143 -7.76 22.28 3.67
CA PRO A 143 -8.36 23.60 3.69
C PRO A 143 -7.24 24.62 3.92
N ALA A 144 -7.18 25.62 3.06
CA ALA A 144 -6.33 26.79 3.27
C ALA A 144 -6.77 27.45 4.59
N ALA A 145 -5.81 27.67 5.49
CA ALA A 145 -6.00 28.55 6.64
C ALA A 145 -6.20 30.00 6.13
N PRO A 146 -6.95 30.84 6.88
CA PRO A 146 -7.41 32.15 6.43
C PRO A 146 -6.30 33.15 6.12
#